data_AF-Q0FW27-F1
#
_entry.id   AF-Q0FW27-F1
#
_cell.length_a   1.000
_cell.length_b   1.000
_cell.length_c   1.000
_cell.angle_alpha   90.00
_cell.angle_beta   90.00
_cell.angle_gamma   90.00
#
_symmetry.space_group_name_H-M   'P 1'
#
loop_
_entity.id
_entity.type
_entity.pdbx_description
1 polymer ?
#
loop_
_entity_poly.entity_id
_entity_poly.type
_entity_poly.pdbx_seq_one_letter_code
_entity_poly.pdbx_strand_id
1 'polypeptide(L)'
;MTGNIPTDTPDQQARVDKLKQMTPEKNTPLAVYLASEAAKDVSGQVFAVRKNEILLMSQSRPVRSVQREEGWTPELIRDHAGPALAPAYFGLDRSQDVFSWDPV
;
A
#
# COMPACT_ATOMS: atom_id res chain seq x y z
N MET A 1 8.95 -14.86 0.93
CA MET A 1 8.82 -13.63 0.12
C MET A 1 10.09 -12.76 0.07
N THR A 2 11.16 -13.03 0.83
CA THR A 2 12.40 -12.21 0.79
C THR A 2 13.54 -12.79 -0.06
N GLY A 3 13.37 -13.98 -0.63
CA GLY A 3 14.46 -14.72 -1.31
C GLY A 3 15.04 -14.07 -2.57
N ASN A 4 14.33 -13.11 -3.18
CA ASN A 4 14.79 -12.40 -4.38
C ASN A 4 15.29 -10.98 -4.08
N ILE A 5 15.43 -10.60 -2.81
CA ILE A 5 15.98 -9.31 -2.42
C ILE A 5 17.51 -9.43 -2.41
N PRO A 6 18.26 -8.56 -3.12
CA PRO A 6 19.73 -8.57 -3.05
C PRO A 6 20.23 -8.44 -1.60
N THR A 7 21.28 -9.18 -1.26
CA THR A 7 21.89 -9.25 0.08
C THR A 7 23.42 -9.07 0.04
N ASP A 8 23.95 -8.51 -1.05
CA ASP A 8 25.38 -8.45 -1.32
C ASP A 8 26.11 -7.42 -0.45
N THR A 9 25.39 -6.45 0.11
CA THR A 9 25.92 -5.40 0.96
C THR A 9 25.41 -5.52 2.41
N PRO A 10 26.18 -5.04 3.41
CA PRO A 10 25.75 -5.04 4.81
C PRO A 10 24.39 -4.35 5.03
N ASP A 11 24.15 -3.23 4.33
CA ASP A 11 22.89 -2.49 4.42
C ASP A 11 21.71 -3.28 3.86
N GLN A 12 21.92 -3.99 2.75
CA GLN A 12 20.92 -4.88 2.17
C GLN A 12 20.59 -6.04 3.10
N GLN A 13 21.61 -6.65 3.71
CA GLN A 13 21.43 -7.73 4.67
C GLN A 13 20.64 -7.27 5.90
N ALA A 14 21.00 -6.12 6.48
CA ALA A 14 20.28 -5.51 7.60
C ALA A 14 18.81 -5.23 7.25
N ARG A 15 18.53 -4.75 6.03
CA ARG A 15 17.16 -4.54 5.54
C ARG A 15 16.38 -5.85 5.45
N VAL A 16 16.99 -6.90 4.89
CA VAL A 16 16.34 -8.22 4.81
C VAL A 16 16.06 -8.78 6.21
N ASP A 17 16.97 -8.59 7.16
CA ASP A 17 16.77 -9.09 8.52
C ASP A 17 15.67 -8.33 9.27
N LYS A 18 15.52 -7.02 9.03
CA LYS A 18 14.33 -6.27 9.50
C LYS A 18 13.04 -6.81 8.88
N LEU A 19 13.02 -7.07 7.58
CA LEU A 19 11.83 -7.60 6.89
C LEU A 19 11.44 -9.00 7.39
N LYS A 20 12.41 -9.85 7.76
CA LYS A 20 12.15 -11.16 8.35
C LYS A 20 11.40 -11.09 9.68
N GLN A 21 11.46 -9.95 10.40
CA GLN A 21 10.68 -9.75 11.63
C GLN A 21 9.17 -9.59 11.36
N MET A 22 8.76 -9.34 10.11
CA MET A 22 7.36 -9.27 9.71
C MET A 22 6.81 -10.69 9.51
N THR A 23 6.66 -11.42 10.60
CA THR A 23 6.21 -12.82 10.55
C THR A 23 4.68 -12.89 10.39
N PRO A 24 4.14 -13.96 9.78
CA PRO A 24 2.69 -14.11 9.58
C PRO A 24 1.86 -14.02 10.86
N GLU A 25 2.40 -14.48 11.99
CA GLU A 25 1.73 -14.51 13.29
C GLU A 25 1.41 -13.11 13.83
N LYS A 26 2.11 -12.08 13.34
CA LYS A 26 1.83 -10.70 13.69
C LYS A 26 0.45 -10.23 13.24
N ASN A 27 -0.12 -10.86 12.20
CA ASN A 27 -1.48 -10.57 11.75
C ASN A 27 -2.56 -11.18 12.66
N THR A 28 -2.22 -12.21 13.43
CA THR A 28 -3.18 -13.04 14.17
C THR A 28 -4.08 -12.25 15.12
N PRO A 29 -3.56 -11.33 15.97
CA PRO A 29 -4.42 -10.62 16.93
C PRO A 29 -5.52 -9.79 16.24
N LEU A 30 -5.18 -9.09 15.16
CA LEU A 30 -6.16 -8.30 14.40
C LEU A 30 -7.18 -9.22 13.72
N ALA A 31 -6.72 -10.32 13.11
CA ALA A 31 -7.62 -11.28 12.47
C ALA A 31 -8.62 -11.89 13.47
N VAL A 32 -8.16 -12.27 14.67
CA VAL A 32 -9.02 -12.81 15.74
C VAL A 32 -10.02 -11.76 16.22
N TYR A 33 -9.61 -10.51 16.42
CA TYR A 33 -10.53 -9.42 16.78
C TYR A 33 -11.62 -9.24 15.71
N LEU A 34 -11.23 -9.12 14.44
CA LEU A 34 -12.16 -8.92 13.32
C LEU A 34 -13.12 -10.09 13.12
N ALA A 35 -12.74 -11.30 13.52
CA ALA A 35 -13.60 -12.49 13.48
C ALA A 35 -14.54 -12.62 14.70
N SER A 36 -14.48 -11.70 15.66
CA SER A 36 -15.27 -11.75 16.90
C SER A 36 -16.48 -10.82 16.86
N GLU A 37 -17.47 -11.08 17.74
CA GLU A 37 -18.62 -10.19 17.96
C GLU A 37 -18.22 -8.75 18.36
N ALA A 38 -17.03 -8.58 18.95
CA ALA A 38 -16.53 -7.27 19.33
C ALA A 38 -16.22 -6.37 18.12
N ALA A 39 -16.12 -6.93 16.91
CA ALA A 39 -15.90 -6.20 15.67
C ALA A 39 -17.19 -5.96 14.87
N LYS A 40 -18.38 -6.13 15.46
CA LYS A 40 -19.68 -6.00 14.77
C LYS A 40 -19.89 -4.68 13.99
N ASP A 41 -19.26 -3.60 14.44
CA ASP A 41 -19.38 -2.28 13.81
C ASP A 41 -18.28 -2.00 12.76
N VAL A 42 -17.36 -2.96 12.55
CA VAL A 42 -16.28 -2.86 11.56
C VAL A 42 -16.73 -3.49 10.24
N SER A 43 -16.97 -2.64 9.24
CA SER A 43 -17.34 -3.11 7.89
C SER A 43 -16.73 -2.22 6.80
N GLY A 44 -16.35 -2.85 5.68
CA GLY A 44 -15.77 -2.18 4.51
C GLY A 44 -14.39 -1.55 4.73
N GLN A 45 -13.70 -1.88 5.83
CA GLN A 45 -12.39 -1.31 6.14
C GLN A 45 -11.25 -2.19 5.64
N VAL A 46 -10.11 -1.57 5.35
CA VAL A 46 -8.88 -2.26 4.97
C VAL A 46 -7.83 -1.95 6.01
N PHE A 47 -7.18 -2.98 6.55
CA PHE A 47 -6.11 -2.84 7.53
C PHE A 47 -4.80 -3.42 6.98
N ALA A 48 -3.69 -2.78 7.33
CA ALA A 48 -2.36 -3.34 7.15
C ALA A 48 -1.74 -3.56 8.53
N VAL A 49 -0.99 -4.65 8.68
CA VAL A 49 -0.23 -4.94 9.89
C VAL A 49 1.25 -4.95 9.54
N ARG A 50 2.04 -4.21 10.32
CA ARG A 50 3.49 -4.12 10.18
C ARG A 50 4.11 -4.33 11.56
N LYS A 51 4.48 -5.58 11.85
CA LYS A 51 4.94 -6.02 13.19
C LYS A 51 3.87 -5.76 14.26
N ASN A 52 4.10 -4.85 15.22
CA ASN A 52 3.11 -4.52 16.24
C ASN A 52 2.27 -3.28 15.85
N GLU A 53 2.41 -2.77 14.62
CA GLU A 53 1.64 -1.64 14.11
C GLU A 53 0.41 -2.14 13.35
N ILE A 54 -0.75 -1.54 13.64
CA ILE A 54 -2.00 -1.73 12.87
C ILE A 54 -2.34 -0.40 12.22
N LEU A 55 -2.43 -0.41 10.90
CA LEU A 55 -2.71 0.77 10.09
C LEU A 55 -4.09 0.63 9.46
N LEU A 56 -4.93 1.66 9.60
CA LEU A 56 -6.17 1.77 8.84
C LEU A 56 -5.84 2.37 7.46
N MET A 57 -6.12 1.61 6.42
CA MET A 57 -5.85 2.01 5.04
C MET A 57 -7.07 2.75 4.47
N SER A 58 -6.82 3.83 3.73
CA SER A 58 -7.86 4.50 2.97
C SER A 58 -8.44 3.58 1.90
N GLN A 59 -9.72 3.72 1.60
CA GLN A 59 -10.33 3.01 0.47
C GLN A 59 -9.97 3.68 -0.85
N SER A 60 -9.74 2.87 -1.90
CA SER A 60 -9.59 3.40 -3.26
C SER A 60 -10.92 4.01 -3.71
N ARG A 61 -10.89 5.28 -4.09
CA ARG A 61 -12.00 6.08 -4.59
C ARG A 61 -11.52 6.92 -5.77
N PRO A 62 -12.39 7.29 -6.72
CA PRO A 62 -12.01 8.18 -7.82
C PRO A 62 -11.42 9.49 -7.26
N VAL A 63 -10.16 9.78 -7.62
CA VAL A 63 -9.45 11.00 -7.21
C VAL A 63 -9.74 12.14 -8.18
N ARG A 64 -9.79 11.84 -9.48
CA ARG A 64 -10.08 12.79 -10.56
C ARG A 64 -10.66 12.06 -11.76
N SER A 65 -11.48 12.76 -12.54
CA SER A 65 -12.04 12.26 -13.78
C SER A 65 -11.76 13.20 -14.94
N VAL A 66 -11.79 12.65 -16.15
CA VAL A 66 -11.84 13.36 -17.43
C VAL A 66 -12.84 12.63 -18.30
N GLN A 67 -13.69 13.37 -19.00
CA GLN A 67 -14.74 12.81 -19.84
C GLN A 67 -14.51 13.24 -21.29
N ARG A 68 -14.94 12.37 -22.22
CA ARG A 68 -14.99 12.64 -23.64
C ARG A 68 -16.15 11.90 -24.27
N GLU A 69 -16.99 12.60 -25.02
CA GLU A 69 -18.26 12.08 -25.51
C GLU A 69 -18.07 10.99 -26.57
N GLU A 70 -17.14 11.21 -27.49
CA GLU A 70 -16.86 10.31 -28.61
C GLU A 70 -15.96 9.12 -28.25
N GLY A 71 -15.61 8.97 -26.96
CA GLY A 71 -14.70 7.93 -26.48
C GLY A 71 -13.21 8.27 -26.63
N TRP A 72 -12.35 7.25 -26.53
CA TRP A 72 -10.89 7.42 -26.43
C TRP A 72 -10.13 6.53 -27.41
N THR A 73 -9.08 7.07 -28.02
CA THR A 73 -7.99 6.31 -28.65
C THR A 73 -6.72 6.44 -27.80
N PRO A 74 -5.69 5.59 -27.99
CA PRO A 74 -4.43 5.73 -27.29
C PRO A 74 -3.77 7.11 -27.46
N GLU A 75 -3.85 7.69 -28.65
CA GLU A 75 -3.32 9.03 -28.94
C GLU A 75 -4.08 10.09 -28.15
N LEU A 76 -5.41 9.99 -28.08
CA LEU A 76 -6.24 10.90 -27.29
C LEU A 76 -6.00 10.75 -25.79
N ILE A 77 -5.69 9.54 -25.31
CA ILE A 77 -5.30 9.31 -23.92
C ILE A 77 -3.95 9.98 -23.66
N ARG A 78 -2.95 9.77 -24.52
CA ARG A 78 -1.62 10.38 -24.40
C ARG A 78 -1.69 11.90 -24.42
N ASP A 79 -2.47 12.47 -25.32
CA ASP A 79 -2.45 13.91 -25.61
C ASP A 79 -3.44 14.71 -24.78
N HIS A 80 -4.48 14.07 -24.22
CA HIS A 80 -5.51 14.76 -23.41
C HIS A 80 -5.70 14.14 -22.02
N ALA A 81 -6.11 12.87 -21.93
CA ALA A 81 -6.49 12.30 -20.63
C ALA A 81 -5.31 12.22 -19.66
N GLY A 82 -4.15 11.73 -20.11
CA GLY A 82 -2.93 11.59 -19.32
C GLY A 82 -2.48 12.92 -18.71
N PRO A 83 -2.24 13.97 -19.52
CA PRO A 83 -1.88 15.30 -19.01
C PRO A 83 -2.92 15.91 -18.08
N ALA A 84 -4.22 15.70 -18.36
CA ALA A 84 -5.30 16.23 -17.51
C ALA A 84 -5.35 15.55 -16.14
N LEU A 85 -5.03 14.26 -16.06
CA LEU A 85 -5.02 13.49 -14.81
C LEU A 85 -3.69 13.59 -14.06
N ALA A 86 -2.58 13.85 -14.75
CA ALA A 86 -1.22 13.83 -14.21
C ALA A 86 -1.02 14.63 -12.90
N PRO A 87 -1.62 15.82 -12.71
CA PRO A 87 -1.47 16.54 -11.44
C PRO A 87 -2.04 15.81 -10.21
N ALA A 88 -2.86 14.78 -10.41
CA ALA A 88 -3.42 13.95 -9.34
C ALA A 88 -2.70 12.60 -9.18
N TYR A 89 -1.62 12.34 -9.93
CA TYR A 89 -0.83 11.12 -9.78
C TYR A 89 -0.06 11.14 -8.46
N PHE A 90 0.02 9.98 -7.81
CA PHE A 90 0.88 9.78 -6.66
C PHE A 90 2.35 9.71 -7.09
N GLY A 91 3.24 10.13 -6.20
CA GLY A 91 4.68 9.95 -6.37
C GLY A 91 5.08 8.47 -6.39
N LEU A 92 6.33 8.21 -6.82
CA LEU A 92 6.91 6.86 -6.81
C LEU A 92 7.55 6.55 -5.44
N ASP A 93 6.78 6.74 -4.38
CA ASP A 93 7.24 6.57 -3.01
C ASP A 93 7.41 5.08 -2.68
N ARG A 94 8.53 4.72 -2.05
CA ARG A 94 8.74 3.39 -1.49
C ARG A 94 8.23 3.37 -0.05
N SER A 95 8.07 2.17 0.53
CA SER A 95 7.61 2.06 1.92
C SER A 95 8.47 2.85 2.92
N GLN A 96 9.77 2.98 2.69
CA GLN A 96 10.68 3.78 3.53
C GLN A 96 10.51 5.30 3.35
N ASP A 97 9.97 5.73 2.21
CA ASP A 97 9.70 7.13 1.91
C ASP A 97 8.38 7.56 2.58
N VAL A 98 7.45 6.61 2.78
CA VAL A 98 6.16 6.81 3.49
C VAL A 98 6.28 6.58 5.00
N PHE A 99 6.98 5.52 5.43
CA PHE A 99 7.23 5.21 6.84
C PHE A 99 8.64 5.69 7.23
N SER A 100 8.71 6.85 7.87
CA SER A 100 9.98 7.43 8.35
C SER A 100 10.52 6.77 9.62
N TRP A 101 9.95 5.64 10.05
CA TRP A 101 10.33 4.92 11.26
C TRP A 101 10.39 3.39 11.06
N ASP A 102 11.21 2.76 11.90
CA ASP A 102 11.28 1.30 11.98
C ASP A 102 10.04 0.75 12.70
N PRO A 103 9.48 -0.38 12.22
CA PRO A 103 8.32 -0.96 12.85
C PRO A 103 8.67 -1.53 14.23
N VAL A 104 7.87 -1.16 15.23
CA VAL A 104 8.04 -1.58 16.62
C VAL A 104 7.39 -2.92 16.91
#